data_AF-A0A355X9B8-F1
#
_entry.id   AF-A0A355X9B8-F1
#
_cell.length_a   1.000
_cell.length_b   1.000
_cell.length_c   1.000
_cell.angle_alpha   90.00
_cell.angle_beta   90.00
_cell.angle_gamma   90.00
#
_symmetry.space_group_name_H-M   'P 1'
#
loop_
_entity.id
_entity.type
_entity.pdbx_description
1 polymer ?
#
loop_
_entity_poly.entity_id
_entity_poly.type
_entity_poly.pdbx_seq_one_letter_code
_entity_poly.pdbx_strand_id
1 'polypeptide(L)'
;ARLHQKVFEPRFLYHCDKMGYLVWGEYANWGLDYSSDKALAVFLSEWAEAVKRDFNHPSIVGWCPFNETWNYRGRAQRNELLSTVYDYTKAVDSTRPCIDTSGNFHVKTDIYDVHDYNYDTELFRKNFDMLVKDNILYEHVLKDNPNRQKYGGEPVFVSEYGGIKWAGDDTVKSWGYGKNVTTPEAFAKRYCGLTNALISNKKMFGFCYTQLYDIEQEQNGLYTYEREKKFSDHIYDEIIRVNTKLAEIEKE
;
A
#
# COMPACT_ATOMS: atom_id res chain seq x y z
N ALA A 1 4.12 8.81 1.25
CA ALA A 1 4.84 7.52 1.40
C ALA A 1 4.13 6.65 2.42
N ARG A 2 4.17 5.35 2.18
CA ARG A 2 3.68 4.34 3.11
C ARG A 2 4.85 3.40 3.38
N LEU A 3 5.44 3.51 4.56
CA LEU A 3 6.39 2.49 5.03
C LEU A 3 5.55 1.59 5.92
N HIS A 4 5.08 0.49 5.33
CA HIS A 4 4.03 -0.33 5.92
C HIS A 4 4.49 -1.02 7.21
N GLN A 5 3.52 -1.55 7.97
CA GLN A 5 3.76 -2.50 9.05
C GLN A 5 4.66 -1.97 10.18
N LYS A 6 4.68 -0.65 10.43
CA LYS A 6 5.53 -0.05 11.46
C LYS A 6 5.02 1.30 11.95
N VAL A 7 5.17 1.54 13.25
CA VAL A 7 5.08 2.88 13.85
C VAL A 7 6.40 3.63 13.64
N PHE A 8 6.32 4.83 13.05
CA PHE A 8 7.49 5.65 12.79
C PHE A 8 8.20 6.11 14.06
N GLU A 9 9.51 6.34 13.96
CA GLU A 9 10.19 7.11 14.99
C GLU A 9 9.77 8.59 14.89
N PRO A 10 9.56 9.31 16.02
CA PRO A 10 9.19 10.73 15.97
C PRO A 10 10.20 11.60 15.20
N ARG A 11 11.47 11.20 15.15
CA ARG A 11 12.51 11.90 14.37
C ARG A 11 12.25 11.83 12.87
N PHE A 12 11.80 10.69 12.37
CA PHE A 12 11.42 10.54 10.96
C PHE A 12 10.26 11.46 10.61
N LEU A 13 9.21 11.47 11.45
CA LEU A 13 8.04 12.33 11.26
C LEU A 13 8.41 13.82 11.33
N TYR A 14 9.27 14.22 12.28
CA TYR A 14 9.81 15.58 12.34
C TYR A 14 10.46 16.02 11.01
N HIS A 15 11.27 15.14 10.41
CA HIS A 15 11.90 15.43 9.13
C HIS A 15 10.89 15.49 7.99
N CYS A 16 9.88 14.63 7.99
CA CYS A 16 8.78 14.67 7.03
C CYS A 16 8.02 15.99 7.12
N ASP A 17 7.71 16.46 8.33
CA ASP A 17 7.04 17.75 8.56
C ASP A 17 7.84 18.92 7.99
N LYS A 18 9.17 18.91 8.20
CA LYS A 18 10.06 19.97 7.73
C LYS A 18 10.21 20.01 6.21
N MET A 19 10.11 18.86 5.56
CA MET A 19 10.30 18.72 4.11
C MET A 19 8.99 18.76 3.32
N GLY A 20 7.83 18.73 3.98
CA GLY A 20 6.54 18.57 3.31
C GLY A 20 6.36 17.18 2.69
N TYR A 21 6.98 16.15 3.28
CA TYR A 21 6.89 14.78 2.78
C TYR A 21 5.69 14.08 3.41
N LEU A 22 4.65 13.82 2.62
CA LEU A 22 3.39 13.25 3.11
C LEU A 22 3.58 11.77 3.48
N VAL A 23 3.02 11.34 4.61
CA VAL A 23 3.12 9.96 5.11
C VAL A 23 1.78 9.46 5.67
N TRP A 24 1.59 8.15 5.67
CA TRP A 24 0.52 7.47 6.39
C TRP A 24 0.97 7.14 7.82
N GLY A 25 0.11 7.31 8.81
CA GLY A 25 0.33 6.80 10.16
C GLY A 25 -0.01 5.31 10.20
N GLU A 26 1.01 4.46 10.23
CA GLU A 26 0.91 3.00 10.13
C GLU A 26 1.09 2.30 11.49
N TYR A 27 0.66 1.04 11.57
CA TYR A 27 0.94 0.15 12.70
C TYR A 27 1.45 -1.23 12.22
N ALA A 28 2.07 -1.98 13.13
CA ALA A 28 2.55 -3.33 12.87
C ALA A 28 1.50 -4.37 13.28
N ASN A 29 0.95 -5.12 12.33
CA ASN A 29 0.01 -6.22 12.59
C ASN A 29 0.51 -7.59 12.09
N TRP A 30 1.70 -7.66 11.50
CA TRP A 30 2.28 -8.93 11.08
C TRP A 30 2.45 -9.90 12.26
N GLY A 31 1.91 -11.12 12.11
CA GLY A 31 1.92 -12.14 13.16
C GLY A 31 0.76 -12.04 14.16
N LEU A 32 -0.01 -10.95 14.15
CA LEU A 32 -1.21 -10.80 14.99
C LEU A 32 -2.30 -11.80 14.58
N ASP A 33 -2.86 -12.49 15.57
CA ASP A 33 -4.07 -13.30 15.39
C ASP A 33 -5.33 -12.44 15.46
N TYR A 34 -5.67 -11.74 14.38
CA TYR A 34 -6.87 -10.89 14.27
C TYR A 34 -8.19 -11.69 14.29
N SER A 35 -8.16 -13.02 14.42
CA SER A 35 -9.34 -13.85 14.68
C SER A 35 -9.62 -14.03 16.18
N SER A 36 -8.67 -13.67 17.04
CA SER A 36 -8.76 -13.78 18.50
C SER A 36 -9.50 -12.60 19.13
N ASP A 37 -10.28 -12.86 20.17
CA ASP A 37 -10.89 -11.81 21.01
C ASP A 37 -9.89 -11.02 21.84
N LYS A 38 -8.76 -11.63 22.18
CA LYS A 38 -7.65 -10.99 22.90
C LYS A 38 -6.93 -9.95 22.05
N ALA A 39 -7.01 -10.05 20.72
CA ALA A 39 -6.31 -9.15 19.81
C ALA A 39 -6.75 -7.70 20.00
N LEU A 40 -8.05 -7.46 20.26
CA LEU A 40 -8.58 -6.10 20.41
C LEU A 40 -7.94 -5.36 21.58
N ALA A 41 -7.87 -5.99 22.76
CA ALA A 41 -7.36 -5.34 23.95
C ALA A 41 -5.91 -4.89 23.79
N VAL A 42 -5.07 -5.74 23.18
CA VAL A 42 -3.65 -5.45 22.93
C VAL A 42 -3.48 -4.43 21.81
N PHE A 43 -4.12 -4.68 20.66
CA PHE A 43 -3.92 -3.86 19.49
C PHE A 43 -4.45 -2.44 19.69
N LEU A 44 -5.66 -2.30 20.24
CA LEU A 44 -6.27 -0.98 20.43
C LEU A 44 -5.50 -0.14 21.45
N SER A 45 -4.98 -0.73 22.53
CA SER A 45 -4.21 0.03 23.51
C SER A 45 -2.93 0.62 22.92
N GLU A 46 -2.20 -0.17 22.13
CA GLU A 46 -0.94 0.31 21.56
C GLU A 46 -1.16 1.23 20.35
N TRP A 47 -2.16 0.94 19.52
CA TRP A 47 -2.60 1.84 18.46
C TRP A 47 -3.03 3.20 19.01
N ALA A 48 -3.78 3.21 20.12
CA ALA A 48 -4.18 4.43 20.82
C ALA A 48 -2.99 5.29 21.24
N GLU A 49 -1.92 4.66 21.74
CA GLU A 49 -0.68 5.35 22.09
C GLU A 49 0.02 5.94 20.86
N ALA A 50 0.09 5.19 19.76
CA ALA A 50 0.69 5.64 18.51
C ALA A 50 -0.04 6.88 17.93
N VAL A 51 -1.37 6.79 17.79
CA VAL A 51 -2.19 7.91 17.29
C VAL A 51 -2.05 9.14 18.18
N LYS A 52 -2.13 8.96 19.51
CA LYS A 52 -1.99 10.07 20.46
C LYS A 52 -0.61 10.74 20.38
N ARG A 53 0.45 9.95 20.25
CA ARG A 53 1.83 10.47 20.14
C ARG A 53 2.01 11.26 18.85
N ASP A 54 1.47 10.75 17.74
CA ASP A 54 1.78 11.26 16.41
C ASP A 54 0.77 12.27 15.86
N PHE A 55 -0.34 12.52 16.56
CA PHE A 55 -1.46 13.37 16.15
C PHE A 55 -1.07 14.74 15.58
N ASN A 56 -0.05 15.36 16.17
CA ASN A 56 0.38 16.73 15.84
C ASN A 56 1.33 16.81 14.64
N HIS A 57 1.68 15.71 14.00
CA HIS A 57 2.53 15.71 12.80
C HIS A 57 1.70 16.10 11.56
N PRO A 58 1.94 17.28 10.94
CA PRO A 58 1.25 17.68 9.71
C PRO A 58 1.61 16.80 8.51
N SER A 59 2.76 16.10 8.52
CA SER A 59 3.12 15.16 7.47
C SER A 59 2.22 13.93 7.42
N ILE A 60 1.59 13.55 8.54
CA ILE A 60 0.60 12.48 8.57
C ILE A 60 -0.69 12.98 7.92
N VAL A 61 -1.05 12.38 6.78
CA VAL A 61 -2.24 12.74 6.01
C VAL A 61 -3.41 11.79 6.21
N GLY A 62 -3.19 10.66 6.88
CA GLY A 62 -4.18 9.63 7.14
C GLY A 62 -3.65 8.53 8.03
N TRP A 63 -4.54 7.69 8.52
CA TRP A 63 -4.24 6.59 9.43
C TRP A 63 -4.50 5.23 8.77
N CYS A 64 -3.65 4.26 9.05
CA CYS A 64 -3.74 2.89 8.57
C CYS A 64 -3.33 1.91 9.69
N PRO A 65 -4.27 1.46 10.54
CA PRO A 65 -3.95 0.58 11.65
C PRO A 65 -3.53 -0.82 11.17
N PHE A 66 -4.23 -1.39 10.18
CA PHE A 66 -3.92 -2.74 9.71
C PHE A 66 -3.37 -2.73 8.30
N ASN A 67 -2.60 -3.76 7.99
CA ASN A 67 -2.19 -4.10 6.65
C ASN A 67 -2.48 -5.58 6.40
N GLU A 68 -3.16 -5.84 5.30
CA GLU A 68 -3.49 -7.15 4.78
C GLU A 68 -4.16 -8.07 5.81
N THR A 69 -5.35 -7.76 6.31
CA THR A 69 -6.08 -8.73 7.14
C THR A 69 -6.69 -9.85 6.29
N TRP A 70 -6.58 -11.11 6.73
CA TRP A 70 -7.06 -12.30 5.99
C TRP A 70 -7.81 -13.29 6.90
N ASN A 71 -7.78 -14.60 6.61
CA ASN A 71 -8.23 -15.63 7.56
C ASN A 71 -7.03 -16.17 8.33
N TYR A 72 -6.97 -15.98 9.65
CA TYR A 72 -5.83 -16.41 10.44
C TYR A 72 -5.91 -17.91 10.72
N ARG A 73 -5.05 -18.70 10.05
CA ARG A 73 -5.01 -20.17 10.17
C ARG A 73 -6.39 -20.82 9.98
N GLY A 74 -7.13 -20.36 8.96
CA GLY A 74 -8.47 -20.86 8.61
C GLY A 74 -9.62 -20.28 9.43
N ARG A 75 -9.35 -19.46 10.45
CA ARG A 75 -10.39 -18.72 11.17
C ARG A 75 -10.61 -17.36 10.53
N ALA A 76 -11.88 -16.96 10.37
CA ALA A 76 -12.22 -15.67 9.81
C ALA A 76 -11.65 -14.53 10.66
N GLN A 77 -11.26 -13.42 10.02
CA GLN A 77 -10.99 -12.19 10.75
C GLN A 77 -12.21 -11.79 11.57
N ARG A 78 -11.97 -11.16 12.72
CA ARG A 78 -13.05 -10.53 13.48
C ARG A 78 -13.32 -9.14 12.93
N ASN A 79 -14.45 -8.96 12.27
CA ASN A 79 -14.83 -7.65 11.75
C ASN A 79 -15.02 -6.61 12.87
N GLU A 80 -15.41 -7.05 14.07
CA GLU A 80 -15.53 -6.17 15.23
C GLU A 80 -14.19 -5.58 15.66
N LEU A 81 -13.07 -6.30 15.45
CA LEU A 81 -11.73 -5.78 15.74
C LEU A 81 -11.42 -4.56 14.87
N LEU A 82 -11.54 -4.73 13.54
CA LEU A 82 -11.22 -3.68 12.58
C LEU A 82 -12.16 -2.47 12.73
N SER A 83 -13.47 -2.72 12.80
CA SER A 83 -14.46 -1.64 12.96
C SER A 83 -14.29 -0.87 14.27
N THR A 84 -13.99 -1.55 15.39
CA THR A 84 -13.73 -0.87 16.68
C THR A 84 -12.49 0.01 16.61
N VAL A 85 -11.41 -0.48 15.98
CA VAL A 85 -10.16 0.30 15.83
C VAL A 85 -10.38 1.48 14.89
N TYR A 86 -11.11 1.30 13.79
CA TYR A 86 -11.53 2.40 12.91
C TYR A 86 -12.35 3.44 13.70
N ASP A 87 -13.36 3.01 14.45
CA ASP A 87 -14.25 3.92 15.19
C ASP A 87 -13.50 4.70 16.26
N TYR A 88 -12.58 4.05 16.97
CA TYR A 88 -11.67 4.74 17.88
C TYR A 88 -10.81 5.77 17.15
N THR A 89 -10.23 5.40 16.01
CA THR A 89 -9.38 6.30 15.22
C THR A 89 -10.16 7.54 14.80
N LYS A 90 -11.39 7.37 14.31
CA LYS A 90 -12.27 8.50 13.92
C LYS A 90 -12.76 9.32 15.12
N ALA A 91 -12.91 8.72 16.29
CA ALA A 91 -13.27 9.42 17.51
C ALA A 91 -12.13 10.33 18.02
N VAL A 92 -10.87 9.90 17.84
CA VAL A 92 -9.68 10.67 18.24
C VAL A 92 -9.26 11.68 17.17
N ASP A 93 -9.29 11.29 15.90
CA ASP A 93 -9.03 12.14 14.74
C ASP A 93 -10.18 12.04 13.73
N SER A 94 -11.13 12.97 13.85
CA SER A 94 -12.29 13.04 12.95
C SER A 94 -11.97 13.64 11.59
N THR A 95 -10.78 14.24 11.42
CA THR A 95 -10.44 15.06 10.25
C THR A 95 -9.63 14.33 9.21
N ARG A 96 -8.68 13.49 9.62
CA ARG A 96 -7.87 12.69 8.69
C ARG A 96 -8.60 11.42 8.27
N PRO A 97 -8.47 10.97 7.00
CA PRO A 97 -9.03 9.70 6.57
C PRO A 97 -8.36 8.52 7.28
N CYS A 98 -9.12 7.43 7.44
CA CYS A 98 -8.65 6.16 7.97
C CYS A 98 -8.86 5.04 6.94
N ILE A 99 -7.79 4.33 6.60
CA ILE A 99 -7.82 3.03 5.92
C ILE A 99 -7.85 1.98 7.01
N ASP A 100 -8.90 1.16 7.15
CA ASP A 100 -8.93 0.17 8.24
C ASP A 100 -7.86 -0.90 8.06
N THR A 101 -7.79 -1.51 6.89
CA THR A 101 -6.75 -2.44 6.47
C THR A 101 -6.24 -2.03 5.09
N SER A 102 -4.94 -1.82 4.94
CA SER A 102 -4.35 -1.67 3.62
C SER A 102 -4.38 -3.01 2.89
N GLY A 103 -5.09 -3.08 1.78
CA GLY A 103 -5.32 -4.32 1.04
C GLY A 103 -6.14 -5.39 1.77
N ASN A 104 -6.43 -6.46 1.03
CA ASN A 104 -7.24 -7.60 1.43
C ASN A 104 -8.67 -7.24 1.85
N PHE A 105 -9.08 -7.49 3.11
CA PHE A 105 -10.50 -7.53 3.47
C PHE A 105 -10.94 -6.42 4.44
N HIS A 106 -11.43 -5.33 3.86
CA HIS A 106 -12.05 -4.20 4.53
C HIS A 106 -13.32 -4.56 5.29
N VAL A 107 -13.63 -3.74 6.29
CA VAL A 107 -14.85 -3.77 7.10
C VAL A 107 -15.49 -2.39 7.14
N LYS A 108 -14.71 -1.34 7.42
CA LYS A 108 -15.17 0.05 7.50
C LYS A 108 -14.00 0.98 7.23
N THR A 109 -14.03 1.73 6.13
CA THR A 109 -12.90 2.54 5.67
C THR A 109 -13.36 3.87 5.06
N ASP A 110 -12.54 4.91 5.14
CA ASP A 110 -12.76 6.18 4.43
C ASP A 110 -12.21 6.12 2.99
N ILE A 111 -11.18 5.30 2.78
CA ILE A 111 -10.48 5.11 1.51
C ILE A 111 -10.41 3.62 1.21
N TYR A 112 -10.81 3.21 0.01
CA TYR A 112 -10.72 1.82 -0.41
C TYR A 112 -9.32 1.55 -0.96
N ASP A 113 -8.57 0.73 -0.24
CA ASP A 113 -7.16 0.46 -0.51
C ASP A 113 -7.00 -0.94 -1.13
N VAL A 114 -6.27 -1.04 -2.25
CA VAL A 114 -6.04 -2.33 -2.90
C VAL A 114 -4.56 -2.60 -3.08
N HIS A 115 -4.17 -3.86 -2.88
CA HIS A 115 -2.87 -4.38 -3.28
C HIS A 115 -3.01 -5.21 -4.56
N ASP A 116 -2.16 -4.96 -5.57
CA ASP A 116 -2.12 -5.78 -6.79
C ASP A 116 -0.69 -5.91 -7.33
N TYR A 117 -0.21 -7.14 -7.31
CA TYR A 117 1.13 -7.52 -7.74
C TYR A 117 1.18 -8.17 -9.13
N ASN A 118 0.14 -7.99 -9.94
CA ASN A 118 0.12 -8.50 -11.31
C ASN A 118 1.18 -7.81 -12.17
N TYR A 119 2.09 -8.62 -12.73
CA TYR A 119 3.22 -8.14 -13.53
C TYR A 119 2.86 -7.80 -14.98
N ASP A 120 1.70 -8.25 -15.46
CA ASP A 120 1.22 -8.01 -16.81
C ASP A 120 0.55 -6.64 -16.88
N THR A 121 1.24 -5.69 -17.52
CA THR A 121 0.82 -4.28 -17.59
C THR A 121 -0.48 -4.08 -18.37
N GLU A 122 -0.79 -4.95 -19.34
CA GLU A 122 -2.03 -4.85 -20.13
C GLU A 122 -3.20 -5.38 -19.33
N LEU A 123 -3.03 -6.53 -18.67
CA LEU A 123 -4.05 -7.09 -17.80
C LEU A 123 -4.31 -6.19 -16.59
N PHE A 124 -3.25 -5.66 -15.97
CA PHE A 124 -3.35 -4.72 -14.85
C PHE A 124 -4.17 -3.49 -15.25
N ARG A 125 -3.88 -2.88 -16.41
CA ARG A 125 -4.68 -1.77 -16.95
C ARG A 125 -6.12 -2.17 -17.20
N LYS A 126 -6.35 -3.30 -17.86
CA LYS A 126 -7.71 -3.80 -18.15
C LYS A 126 -8.52 -3.99 -16.86
N ASN A 127 -7.89 -4.51 -15.81
CA ASN A 127 -8.52 -4.72 -14.51
C ASN A 127 -8.96 -3.40 -13.87
N PHE A 128 -8.08 -2.40 -13.78
CA PHE A 128 -8.43 -1.12 -13.17
C PHE A 128 -9.32 -0.23 -14.05
N ASP A 129 -9.28 -0.39 -15.38
CA ASP A 129 -10.22 0.27 -16.31
C ASP A 129 -11.68 -0.08 -16.02
N MET A 130 -11.96 -1.24 -15.42
CA MET A 130 -13.31 -1.64 -15.02
C MET A 130 -13.92 -0.67 -14.00
N LEU A 131 -13.09 -0.02 -13.17
CA LEU A 131 -13.55 0.99 -12.21
C LEU A 131 -14.12 2.21 -12.95
N VAL A 132 -13.51 2.59 -14.08
CA VAL A 132 -13.96 3.72 -14.90
C VAL A 132 -15.16 3.34 -15.75
N LYS A 133 -15.12 2.19 -16.42
CA LYS A 133 -16.13 1.75 -17.39
C LYS A 133 -17.43 1.30 -16.73
N ASP A 134 -17.30 0.45 -15.70
CA ASP A 134 -18.41 -0.31 -15.14
C ASP A 134 -18.64 -0.01 -13.66
N ASN A 135 -17.81 0.85 -13.06
CA ASN A 135 -17.77 1.09 -11.61
C ASN A 135 -17.50 -0.18 -10.79
N ILE A 136 -16.74 -1.11 -11.37
CA ILE A 136 -16.32 -2.35 -10.74
C ILE A 136 -14.83 -2.24 -10.37
N LEU A 137 -14.53 -2.25 -9.08
CA LEU A 137 -13.15 -2.32 -8.61
C LEU A 137 -12.64 -3.76 -8.73
N TYR A 138 -11.48 -3.94 -9.36
CA TYR A 138 -10.82 -5.23 -9.42
C TYR A 138 -10.10 -5.51 -8.10
N GLU A 139 -10.32 -6.69 -7.54
CA GLU A 139 -9.73 -7.14 -6.28
C GLU A 139 -9.32 -8.61 -6.42
N HIS A 140 -8.02 -8.89 -6.45
CA HIS A 140 -7.52 -10.24 -6.69
C HIS A 140 -8.00 -11.24 -5.62
N VAL A 141 -8.17 -10.78 -4.37
CA VAL A 141 -8.61 -11.60 -3.23
C VAL A 141 -10.04 -12.13 -3.35
N LEU A 142 -10.89 -11.46 -4.13
CA LEU A 142 -12.28 -11.87 -4.34
C LEU A 142 -12.42 -13.07 -5.28
N LYS A 143 -11.36 -13.43 -6.01
CA LYS A 143 -11.35 -14.65 -6.83
C LYS A 143 -11.52 -15.91 -5.99
N ASP A 144 -10.80 -15.97 -4.86
CA ASP A 144 -10.84 -17.10 -3.93
C ASP A 144 -11.86 -16.89 -2.80
N ASN A 145 -12.36 -15.65 -2.63
CA ASN A 145 -13.31 -15.27 -1.58
C ASN A 145 -14.49 -14.48 -2.18
N PRO A 146 -15.26 -15.09 -3.10
CA PRO A 146 -16.35 -14.37 -3.75
C PRO A 146 -17.37 -13.88 -2.72
N ASN A 147 -17.85 -12.65 -2.90
CA ASN A 147 -18.83 -11.98 -2.02
C ASN A 147 -18.33 -11.64 -0.60
N ARG A 148 -17.04 -11.79 -0.30
CA ARG A 148 -16.52 -11.44 1.05
C ARG A 148 -16.60 -9.96 1.36
N GLN A 149 -16.44 -9.12 0.35
CA GLN A 149 -16.63 -7.67 0.45
C GLN A 149 -17.08 -7.12 -0.91
N LYS A 150 -17.45 -5.84 -0.91
CA LYS A 150 -17.85 -5.12 -2.11
C LYS A 150 -17.47 -3.66 -1.97
N TYR A 151 -16.79 -3.14 -2.99
CA TYR A 151 -16.54 -1.72 -3.17
C TYR A 151 -17.84 -0.89 -3.13
N GLY A 152 -17.87 0.14 -2.29
CA GLY A 152 -19.03 0.98 -2.00
C GLY A 152 -19.05 2.31 -2.76
N GLY A 153 -17.97 2.68 -3.46
CA GLY A 153 -17.84 3.97 -4.15
C GLY A 153 -16.88 4.95 -3.47
N GLU A 154 -16.16 4.50 -2.45
CA GLU A 154 -15.16 5.28 -1.72
C GLU A 154 -13.99 5.69 -2.65
N PRO A 155 -13.21 6.73 -2.33
CA PRO A 155 -11.99 7.03 -3.06
C PRO A 155 -11.04 5.83 -3.07
N VAL A 156 -10.49 5.49 -4.25
CA VAL A 156 -9.64 4.30 -4.44
C VAL A 156 -8.17 4.66 -4.63
N PHE A 157 -7.30 3.90 -3.97
CA PHE A 157 -5.85 3.98 -4.08
C PHE A 157 -5.22 2.58 -4.14
N VAL A 158 -4.09 2.44 -4.85
CA VAL A 158 -3.30 1.20 -4.85
C VAL A 158 -2.02 1.42 -4.05
N SER A 159 -2.01 1.02 -2.79
CA SER A 159 -0.90 1.28 -1.88
C SER A 159 0.25 0.28 -1.95
N GLU A 160 0.04 -0.83 -2.64
CA GLU A 160 1.09 -1.79 -2.95
C GLU A 160 0.88 -2.37 -4.35
N TYR A 161 1.89 -2.18 -5.20
CA TYR A 161 1.96 -2.76 -6.53
C TYR A 161 3.39 -2.92 -7.01
N GLY A 162 3.54 -3.63 -8.13
CA GLY A 162 4.83 -3.84 -8.76
C GLY A 162 5.53 -5.05 -8.16
N GLY A 163 6.16 -4.87 -6.99
CA GLY A 163 6.88 -5.96 -6.31
C GLY A 163 7.90 -6.67 -7.20
N ILE A 164 8.52 -5.93 -8.13
CA ILE A 164 9.25 -6.45 -9.27
C ILE A 164 10.61 -7.00 -8.82
N LYS A 165 10.82 -8.31 -8.91
CA LYS A 165 12.15 -8.90 -8.64
C LYS A 165 13.14 -8.57 -9.76
N TRP A 166 14.24 -7.93 -9.39
CA TRP A 166 15.43 -7.77 -10.22
C TRP A 166 16.30 -9.04 -10.13
N ALA A 167 16.57 -9.70 -11.27
CA ALA A 167 17.35 -10.94 -11.30
C ALA A 167 18.88 -10.74 -11.30
N GLY A 168 19.38 -9.53 -11.04
CA GLY A 168 20.81 -9.25 -11.09
C GLY A 168 21.58 -9.63 -9.83
N ASP A 169 20.89 -9.92 -8.71
CA ASP A 169 21.52 -10.33 -7.45
C ASP A 169 20.92 -11.65 -6.93
N ASP A 170 21.68 -12.73 -7.14
CA ASP A 170 21.36 -14.09 -6.68
C ASP A 170 22.15 -14.49 -5.42
N THR A 171 22.86 -13.54 -4.78
CA THR A 171 23.68 -13.84 -3.58
C THR A 171 22.82 -14.19 -2.36
N VAL A 172 21.57 -13.71 -2.33
CA VAL A 172 20.58 -13.97 -1.29
C VAL A 172 19.42 -14.77 -1.87
N LYS A 173 18.98 -15.82 -1.17
CA LYS A 173 17.75 -16.53 -1.51
C LYS A 173 16.55 -15.58 -1.34
N SER A 174 16.11 -15.00 -2.45
CA SER A 174 15.17 -13.88 -2.47
C SER A 174 13.96 -14.15 -3.34
N TRP A 175 12.89 -13.40 -3.10
CA TRP A 175 11.66 -13.47 -3.89
C TRP A 175 11.15 -12.07 -4.26
N GLY A 176 10.27 -12.04 -5.25
CA GLY A 176 9.42 -10.91 -5.60
C GLY A 176 8.24 -11.45 -6.42
N TYR A 177 7.35 -10.55 -6.83
CA TYR A 177 6.09 -10.94 -7.44
C TYR A 177 6.20 -11.06 -8.98
N GLY A 178 5.54 -12.07 -9.52
CA GLY A 178 5.45 -12.30 -10.97
C GLY A 178 6.73 -12.86 -11.61
N LYS A 179 6.91 -12.59 -12.91
CA LYS A 179 8.07 -13.06 -13.68
C LYS A 179 9.28 -12.16 -13.43
N ASN A 180 10.43 -12.72 -13.06
CA ASN A 180 11.65 -11.92 -12.89
C ASN A 180 11.98 -11.09 -14.14
N VAL A 181 12.50 -9.88 -13.94
CA VAL A 181 13.09 -9.07 -15.01
C VAL A 181 14.60 -9.22 -15.00
N THR A 182 15.20 -9.35 -16.17
CA THR A 182 16.64 -9.66 -16.34
C THR A 182 17.44 -8.51 -16.93
N THR A 183 16.80 -7.44 -17.41
CA THR A 183 17.48 -6.21 -17.83
C THR A 183 16.87 -4.97 -17.15
N PRO A 184 17.66 -3.91 -16.87
CA PRO A 184 17.14 -2.68 -16.27
C PRO A 184 16.02 -2.05 -17.09
N GLU A 185 16.08 -2.14 -18.42
CA GLU A 185 15.06 -1.63 -19.34
C GLU A 185 13.74 -2.42 -19.22
N ALA A 186 13.83 -3.73 -18.98
CA ALA A 186 12.65 -4.55 -18.72
C ALA A 186 12.01 -4.20 -17.37
N PHE A 187 12.82 -3.87 -16.35
CA PHE A 187 12.33 -3.34 -15.08
C PHE A 187 11.60 -2.01 -15.29
N ALA A 188 12.25 -1.04 -15.94
CA ALA A 188 11.69 0.28 -16.21
C ALA A 188 10.39 0.18 -17.01
N LYS A 189 10.38 -0.62 -18.10
CA LYS A 189 9.18 -0.85 -18.91
C LYS A 189 8.01 -1.37 -18.08
N ARG A 190 8.25 -2.32 -17.17
CA ARG A 190 7.21 -2.87 -16.31
C ARG A 190 6.74 -1.84 -15.28
N TYR A 191 7.65 -1.23 -14.54
CA TYR A 191 7.33 -0.17 -13.58
C TYR A 191 6.48 0.92 -14.22
N CYS A 192 6.94 1.46 -15.35
CA CYS A 192 6.27 2.52 -16.08
C CYS A 192 4.93 2.04 -16.62
N GLY A 193 4.81 0.81 -17.11
CA GLY A 193 3.56 0.26 -17.61
C GLY A 193 2.48 0.16 -16.52
N LEU A 194 2.85 -0.36 -15.34
CA LEU A 194 1.95 -0.46 -14.18
C LEU A 194 1.56 0.93 -13.66
N THR A 195 2.54 1.80 -13.44
CA THR A 195 2.28 3.15 -12.92
C THR A 195 1.44 3.99 -13.89
N ASN A 196 1.71 3.92 -15.20
CA ASN A 196 0.88 4.61 -16.20
C ASN A 196 -0.57 4.07 -16.21
N ALA A 197 -0.81 2.80 -15.86
CA ALA A 197 -2.18 2.28 -15.78
C ALA A 197 -2.97 2.96 -14.64
N LEU A 198 -2.32 3.22 -13.51
CA LEU A 198 -2.92 3.94 -12.38
C LEU A 198 -3.08 5.43 -12.66
N ILE A 199 -2.03 6.09 -13.16
CA ILE A 199 -2.04 7.54 -13.47
C ILE A 199 -3.08 7.88 -14.55
N SER A 200 -3.34 6.98 -15.50
CA SER A 200 -4.34 7.21 -16.56
C SER A 200 -5.79 6.93 -16.11
N ASN A 201 -6.00 6.50 -14.86
CA ASN A 201 -7.32 6.17 -14.34
C ASN A 201 -7.89 7.35 -13.55
N LYS A 202 -8.94 7.97 -14.09
CA LYS A 202 -9.58 9.15 -13.48
C LYS A 202 -10.31 8.91 -12.15
N LYS A 203 -10.42 7.66 -11.70
CA LYS A 203 -10.98 7.30 -10.38
C LYS A 203 -9.92 6.80 -9.39
N MET A 204 -8.64 6.85 -9.77
CA MET A 204 -7.52 6.46 -8.92
C MET A 204 -6.84 7.73 -8.40
N PHE A 205 -6.90 7.99 -7.09
CA PHE A 205 -6.33 9.22 -6.55
C PHE A 205 -4.84 9.08 -6.16
N GLY A 206 -4.28 7.88 -6.27
CA GLY A 206 -2.82 7.72 -6.23
C GLY A 206 -2.36 6.27 -6.20
N PHE A 207 -1.05 6.11 -5.94
CA PHE A 207 -0.40 4.82 -5.77
C PHE A 207 0.79 4.86 -4.79
N CYS A 208 1.20 3.71 -4.27
CA CYS A 208 2.48 3.53 -3.58
C CYS A 208 3.18 2.24 -4.07
N TYR A 209 4.39 2.39 -4.61
CA TYR A 209 5.14 1.27 -5.18
C TYR A 209 5.85 0.47 -4.09
N THR A 210 5.78 -0.86 -4.18
CA THR A 210 6.55 -1.79 -3.34
C THR A 210 7.83 -2.20 -4.07
N GLN A 211 9.02 -1.72 -3.70
CA GLN A 211 9.32 -0.78 -2.60
C GLN A 211 10.57 0.07 -2.87
N LEU A 212 10.93 0.96 -1.94
CA LEU A 212 12.08 1.87 -2.12
C LEU A 212 13.43 1.15 -1.97
N TYR A 213 13.58 0.30 -0.97
CA TYR A 213 14.82 -0.42 -0.64
C TYR A 213 14.57 -1.91 -0.60
N ASP A 214 15.57 -2.73 -0.91
CA ASP A 214 15.49 -4.13 -0.54
C ASP A 214 15.43 -4.31 0.97
N ILE A 215 14.63 -5.27 1.41
CA ILE A 215 14.47 -5.62 2.82
C ILE A 215 14.61 -7.14 2.95
N GLU A 216 15.75 -7.57 3.49
CA GLU A 216 16.04 -8.99 3.77
C GLU A 216 15.76 -9.90 2.55
N GLN A 217 14.81 -10.82 2.63
CA GLN A 217 14.42 -11.71 1.53
C GLN A 217 13.65 -11.03 0.38
N GLU A 218 13.10 -9.84 0.61
CA GLU A 218 12.29 -9.12 -0.37
C GLU A 218 13.19 -8.16 -1.17
N GLN A 219 13.54 -8.58 -2.38
CA GLN A 219 14.56 -7.94 -3.23
C GLN A 219 13.96 -7.18 -4.42
N ASN A 220 12.82 -6.53 -4.18
CA ASN A 220 12.05 -5.75 -5.17
C ASN A 220 12.21 -4.23 -5.00
N GLY A 221 13.18 -3.79 -4.20
CA GLY A 221 13.51 -2.38 -3.99
C GLY A 221 14.05 -1.68 -5.23
N LEU A 222 13.83 -0.37 -5.34
CA LEU A 222 14.50 0.49 -6.32
C LEU A 222 15.99 0.68 -5.99
N TYR A 223 16.33 0.67 -4.71
CA TYR A 223 17.67 0.74 -4.15
C TYR A 223 18.01 -0.57 -3.43
N THR A 224 19.30 -0.84 -3.25
CA THR A 224 19.76 -1.98 -2.45
C THR A 224 19.47 -1.79 -0.97
N TYR A 225 19.71 -2.84 -0.17
CA TYR A 225 19.64 -2.76 1.29
C TYR A 225 20.58 -1.67 1.84
N GLU A 226 21.74 -1.46 1.23
CA GLU A 226 22.73 -0.44 1.63
C GLU A 226 22.40 0.97 1.12
N ARG A 227 21.22 1.16 0.50
CA ARG A 227 20.74 2.43 -0.09
C ARG A 227 21.53 2.85 -1.33
N GLU A 228 22.16 1.89 -2.00
CA GLU A 228 22.86 2.10 -3.28
C GLU A 228 21.90 1.99 -4.46
N LYS A 229 22.20 2.74 -5.53
CA LYS A 229 21.41 2.68 -6.76
C LYS A 229 21.57 1.30 -7.42
N LYS A 230 20.46 0.65 -7.74
CA LYS A 230 20.47 -0.61 -8.53
C LYS A 230 20.66 -0.41 -10.02
N PHE A 231 20.16 0.70 -10.54
CA PHE A 231 20.10 0.97 -11.98
C PHE A 231 20.90 2.23 -12.33
N SER A 232 21.08 2.46 -13.63
CA SER A 232 21.68 3.71 -14.12
C SER A 232 20.71 4.89 -13.97
N ASP A 233 21.23 6.12 -14.00
CA ASP A 233 20.43 7.35 -13.91
C ASP A 233 19.33 7.41 -14.97
N HIS A 234 19.61 6.93 -16.19
CA HIS A 234 18.62 6.86 -17.27
C HIS A 234 17.36 6.07 -16.87
N ILE A 235 17.50 4.98 -16.12
CA ILE A 235 16.36 4.16 -15.66
C ILE A 235 15.55 4.92 -14.60
N TYR A 236 16.21 5.62 -13.69
CA TYR A 236 15.51 6.47 -12.72
C TYR A 236 14.81 7.65 -13.39
N ASP A 237 15.39 8.24 -14.44
CA ASP A 237 14.75 9.31 -15.21
C ASP A 237 13.45 8.84 -15.87
N GLU A 238 13.38 7.59 -16.34
CA GLU A 238 12.13 7.00 -16.84
C GLU A 238 11.07 6.87 -15.75
N ILE A 239 11.46 6.38 -14.57
CA ILE A 239 10.59 6.23 -13.40
C ILE A 239 10.07 7.59 -12.90
N ILE A 240 10.96 8.57 -12.75
CA ILE A 240 10.62 9.93 -12.32
C ILE A 240 9.67 10.56 -13.33
N ARG A 241 9.95 10.40 -14.63
CA ARG A 241 9.10 10.94 -15.69
C ARG A 241 7.70 10.36 -15.68
N VAL A 242 7.49 9.10 -15.31
CA VAL A 242 6.11 8.58 -15.16
C VAL A 242 5.46 9.09 -13.88
N ASN A 243 6.18 9.10 -12.76
CA ASN A 243 5.64 9.51 -11.46
C ASN A 243 5.27 10.99 -11.38
N THR A 244 5.87 11.83 -12.24
CA THR A 244 5.61 13.28 -12.28
C THR A 244 4.64 13.69 -13.39
N LYS A 245 4.04 12.73 -14.11
CA LYS A 245 2.97 13.04 -15.06
C LYS A 245 1.74 13.55 -14.31
N LEU A 246 1.07 14.54 -14.91
CA LEU A 246 -0.27 14.95 -14.51
C LEU A 246 -1.21 13.73 -14.61
N ALA A 247 -1.79 13.32 -13.49
CA ALA A 247 -2.72 12.21 -13.43
C ALA A 247 -4.07 12.59 -14.05
N GLU A 248 -4.79 11.60 -14.59
CA GLU A 248 -6.06 11.86 -15.26
C GLU A 248 -7.11 12.44 -14.31
N ILE A 249 -7.06 12.05 -13.03
CA ILE A 249 -7.93 12.58 -11.98
C ILE A 249 -7.69 14.08 -11.70
N GLU A 250 -6.52 14.62 -12.05
CA GLU A 250 -6.15 16.03 -11.81
C GLU A 250 -6.58 16.95 -12.97
N LYS A 251 -7.15 16.41 -14.05
CA LYS A 251 -7.59 17.18 -15.23
C LYS A 251 -9.03 17.66 -15.15
N GLU A 252 -9.78 17.21 -14.15
CA GLU A 252 -11.18 17.57 -13.90
C GLU A 252 -11.31 18.85 -13.06
#